data_AF-A0A6N4WZ59-F1
#
_entry.id   AF-A0A6N4WZ59-F1
#
_cell.length_a   1.000
_cell.length_b   1.000
_cell.length_c   1.000
_cell.angle_alpha   90.00
_cell.angle_beta   90.00
_cell.angle_gamma   90.00
#
_symmetry.space_group_name_H-M   'P 1'
#
loop_
_entity.id
_entity.type
_entity.pdbx_description
1 polymer ?
#
loop_
_entity_poly.entity_id
_entity_poly.type
_entity_poly.pdbx_seq_one_letter_code
_entity_poly.pdbx_strand_id
1 'polypeptide(L)'
;MERLKYNFLNLYVHSLSLIIYLGMMALIGKVHAQTFLTESFNYPPGTLLTNTHWSQQTVGSPAIMVGNGNLIYPNTIGDNIGNKVSLASGGEDLYHAFTAATLNASTPGVYSSMIVNVSDAQAGGDFFFALGSFAPTASLYIRSNGTGFSFGIGKSGTTAEYENLVRPFTTDNGTTYSWSSVGTQACPE
;
A
#
# COMPACT_ATOMS: atom_id res chain seq x y z
N MET A 1 61.09 15.26 31.68
CA MET A 1 60.08 16.00 30.89
C MET A 1 59.93 15.26 29.56
N GLU A 2 59.15 14.18 29.53
CA GLU A 2 58.90 13.43 28.31
C GLU A 2 57.95 14.22 27.42
N ARG A 3 58.42 14.61 26.24
CA ARG A 3 57.60 15.31 25.26
C ARG A 3 56.66 14.29 24.62
N LEU A 4 55.35 14.45 24.86
CA LEU A 4 54.28 13.76 24.14
C LEU A 4 54.51 13.94 22.63
N LYS A 5 54.99 12.89 21.96
CA LYS A 5 55.12 12.84 20.51
C LYS A 5 53.72 12.63 19.94
N TYR A 6 52.97 13.72 19.76
CA TYR A 6 51.78 13.67 18.93
C TYR A 6 52.23 13.29 17.52
N ASN A 7 51.76 12.13 17.06
CA ASN A 7 52.14 11.58 15.78
C ASN A 7 51.36 12.39 14.72
N PHE A 8 51.94 13.51 14.26
CA PHE A 8 51.28 14.46 13.37
C PHE A 8 50.71 13.81 12.12
N LEU A 9 51.33 12.74 11.60
CA LEU A 9 50.79 11.92 10.51
C LEU A 9 49.43 11.28 10.86
N ASN A 10 49.25 10.82 12.10
CA ASN A 10 48.01 10.20 12.56
C ASN A 10 46.85 11.21 12.65
N LEU A 11 47.17 12.46 13.00
CA LEU A 11 46.19 13.56 13.05
C LEU A 11 45.66 13.92 11.64
N TYR A 12 46.52 13.93 10.63
CA TYR A 12 46.11 14.17 9.23
C TYR A 12 45.26 13.03 8.67
N VAL A 13 45.62 11.78 8.96
CA VAL A 13 44.84 10.60 8.51
C VAL A 13 43.44 10.60 9.15
N HIS A 14 43.33 10.86 10.45
CA HIS A 14 42.03 10.95 11.14
C HIS A 14 41.17 12.10 10.60
N SER A 15 41.79 13.25 10.29
CA SER A 15 41.09 14.40 9.72
C SER A 15 40.58 14.12 8.30
N LEU A 16 41.38 13.41 7.49
CA LEU A 16 40.99 13.00 6.14
C LEU A 16 39.86 11.97 6.18
N SER A 17 39.93 10.97 7.07
CA SER A 17 38.86 9.99 7.27
C SER A 17 37.55 10.64 7.70
N LEU A 18 37.59 11.64 8.59
CA LEU A 18 36.41 12.37 9.03
C LEU A 18 35.76 13.19 7.89
N ILE A 19 36.57 13.83 7.04
CA ILE A 19 36.08 14.58 5.88
C ILE A 19 35.43 13.65 4.85
N ILE A 20 36.03 12.47 4.61
CA ILE A 20 35.44 11.46 3.72
C ILE A 20 34.11 10.96 4.30
N TYR A 21 34.04 10.74 5.62
CA TYR A 21 32.81 10.29 6.28
C TYR A 21 31.69 11.35 6.23
N LEU A 22 32.02 12.63 6.48
CA LEU A 22 31.07 13.73 6.33
C LEU A 22 30.63 13.93 4.88
N GLY A 23 31.55 13.80 3.92
CA GLY A 23 31.26 13.89 2.48
C GLY A 23 30.35 12.77 2.00
N MET A 24 30.55 11.54 2.48
CA MET A 24 29.66 10.41 2.19
C MET A 24 28.26 10.59 2.79
N MET A 25 28.15 11.16 4.00
CA MET A 25 26.85 11.47 4.61
C MET A 25 26.09 12.59 3.86
N ALA A 26 26.81 13.54 3.27
CA ALA A 26 26.21 14.61 2.46
C ALA A 26 25.70 14.14 1.08
N LEU A 27 26.14 12.97 0.61
CA LEU A 27 25.68 12.34 -0.64
C LEU A 27 24.47 11.42 -0.44
N ILE A 28 23.96 11.28 0.78
CA ILE A 28 22.71 10.56 1.04
C ILE A 28 21.56 11.44 0.52
N GLY A 29 21.12 11.17 -0.72
CA GLY A 29 19.97 11.83 -1.32
C GLY A 29 18.74 11.70 -0.41
N LYS A 30 17.99 12.80 -0.26
CA LYS A 30 16.68 12.75 0.39
C LYS A 30 15.73 12.01 -0.53
N VAL A 31 15.36 10.79 -0.18
CA VAL A 31 14.22 10.10 -0.81
C VAL A 31 12.97 10.70 -0.19
N HIS A 32 12.21 11.48 -0.98
CA HIS A 32 10.90 11.94 -0.59
C HIS A 32 9.86 10.93 -1.07
N ALA A 33 9.40 10.04 -0.18
CA ALA A 33 8.14 9.34 -0.39
C ALA A 33 7.02 10.27 0.10
N GLN A 34 6.21 10.80 -0.83
CA GLN A 34 5.04 11.58 -0.47
C GLN A 34 3.85 10.65 -0.26
N THR A 35 3.21 10.74 0.90
CA THR A 35 1.93 10.06 1.13
C THR A 35 0.85 10.80 0.36
N PHE A 36 0.25 10.14 -0.63
CA PHE A 36 -0.87 10.70 -1.39
C PHE A 36 -2.21 10.48 -0.69
N LEU A 37 -2.40 9.30 -0.11
CA LEU A 37 -3.63 8.90 0.56
C LEU A 37 -3.31 7.97 1.72
N THR A 38 -3.95 8.23 2.85
CA THR A 38 -4.05 7.30 3.97
C THR A 38 -5.51 7.20 4.34
N GLU A 39 -6.04 5.99 4.42
CA GLU A 39 -7.41 5.74 4.83
C GLU A 39 -7.40 4.72 5.97
N SER A 40 -8.03 5.10 7.09
CA SER A 40 -8.23 4.23 8.27
C SER A 40 -9.71 4.05 8.59
N PHE A 41 -10.59 4.58 7.73
CA PHE A 41 -12.03 4.58 7.87
C PHE A 41 -12.50 5.14 9.21
N ASN A 42 -11.81 6.16 9.76
CA ASN A 42 -12.09 6.73 11.07
C ASN A 42 -13.37 7.61 11.08
N TYR A 43 -14.49 6.99 10.75
CA TYR A 43 -15.84 7.53 10.76
C TYR A 43 -16.73 6.69 11.69
N PRO A 44 -17.88 7.20 12.17
CA PRO A 44 -18.79 6.40 12.99
C PRO A 44 -19.26 5.12 12.27
N PRO A 45 -19.33 3.97 12.96
CA PRO A 45 -19.90 2.75 12.37
C PRO A 45 -21.34 2.97 11.88
N GLY A 46 -21.67 2.36 10.75
CA GLY A 46 -22.94 2.57 10.03
C GLY A 46 -22.94 3.76 9.07
N THR A 47 -21.84 4.54 9.00
CA THR A 47 -21.72 5.60 7.99
C THR A 47 -21.58 5.00 6.60
N LEU A 48 -22.42 5.40 5.64
CA LEU A 48 -22.23 5.10 4.22
C LEU A 48 -20.95 5.79 3.74
N LEU A 49 -20.07 5.04 3.05
CA LEU A 49 -18.78 5.58 2.67
C LEU A 49 -18.93 6.73 1.63
N THR A 50 -20.00 6.73 0.83
CA THR A 50 -20.38 7.83 -0.08
C THR A 50 -20.76 9.14 0.63
N ASN A 51 -21.04 9.11 1.94
CA ASN A 51 -21.22 10.31 2.77
C ASN A 51 -19.89 10.83 3.36
N THR A 52 -18.75 10.30 2.92
CA THR A 52 -17.42 10.71 3.37
C THR A 52 -16.62 11.34 2.21
N HIS A 53 -15.31 11.09 2.13
CA HIS A 53 -14.46 11.56 1.02
C HIS A 53 -14.46 10.62 -0.20
N TRP A 54 -15.19 9.51 -0.13
CA TRP A 54 -15.35 8.58 -1.23
C TRP A 54 -16.54 8.96 -2.11
N SER A 55 -16.35 8.87 -3.41
CA SER A 55 -17.37 9.12 -4.43
C SER A 55 -17.78 7.82 -5.11
N GLN A 56 -19.02 7.75 -5.57
CA GLN A 56 -19.55 6.56 -6.22
C GLN A 56 -19.07 6.46 -7.68
N GLN A 57 -18.49 5.32 -8.04
CA GLN A 57 -18.10 4.98 -9.41
C GLN A 57 -19.19 4.17 -10.10
N THR A 58 -19.66 3.10 -9.44
CA THR A 58 -20.68 2.19 -9.95
C THR A 58 -21.70 1.93 -8.85
N VAL A 59 -23.00 1.98 -9.16
CA VAL A 59 -24.07 1.62 -8.21
C VAL A 59 -24.07 0.10 -7.98
N GLY A 60 -24.23 -0.34 -6.74
CA GLY A 60 -24.36 -1.76 -6.40
C GLY A 60 -25.00 -2.00 -5.03
N SER A 61 -25.19 -3.27 -4.66
CA SER A 61 -25.78 -3.67 -3.38
C SER A 61 -25.11 -4.95 -2.84
N PRO A 62 -24.66 -4.96 -1.56
CA PRO A 62 -24.88 -3.92 -0.55
C PRO A 62 -24.00 -2.68 -0.76
N ALA A 63 -24.49 -1.53 -0.26
CA ALA A 63 -23.68 -0.32 -0.18
C ALA A 63 -22.54 -0.51 0.84
N ILE A 64 -21.41 0.16 0.60
CA ILE A 64 -20.23 0.05 1.46
C ILE A 64 -20.41 0.98 2.66
N MET A 65 -20.44 0.38 3.85
CA MET A 65 -20.62 1.06 5.12
C MET A 65 -19.43 0.80 6.04
N VAL A 66 -19.14 1.78 6.90
CA VAL A 66 -18.11 1.66 7.93
C VAL A 66 -18.58 0.67 9.00
N GLY A 67 -17.85 -0.42 9.18
CA GLY A 67 -18.05 -1.41 10.24
C GLY A 67 -17.33 -1.01 11.53
N ASN A 68 -17.66 -1.67 12.65
CA ASN A 68 -17.01 -1.39 13.92
C ASN A 68 -15.65 -2.09 14.07
N GLY A 69 -14.70 -1.41 14.70
CA GLY A 69 -13.34 -1.93 14.98
C GLY A 69 -12.47 -1.98 13.73
N ASN A 70 -11.20 -2.33 13.90
CA ASN A 70 -10.22 -2.36 12.82
C ASN A 70 -9.72 -3.78 12.52
N LEU A 71 -8.93 -3.89 11.46
CA LEU A 71 -8.15 -5.09 11.18
C LEU A 71 -6.76 -4.92 11.81
N ILE A 72 -6.29 -5.96 12.50
CA ILE A 72 -5.02 -5.91 13.24
C ILE A 72 -3.94 -6.58 12.40
N TYR A 73 -2.85 -5.85 12.14
CA TYR A 73 -1.60 -6.41 11.62
C TYR A 73 -0.46 -5.81 12.45
N PRO A 74 0.14 -6.59 13.37
CA PRO A 74 1.11 -6.07 14.32
C PRO A 74 2.26 -5.34 13.63
N ASN A 75 2.73 -4.25 14.25
CA ASN A 75 3.85 -3.44 13.77
C ASN A 75 3.60 -2.72 12.43
N THR A 76 2.35 -2.40 12.10
CA THR A 76 2.01 -1.52 10.96
C THR A 76 1.55 -0.14 11.44
N ILE A 77 1.66 0.85 10.55
CA ILE A 77 1.29 2.25 10.84
C ILE A 77 -0.20 2.41 11.19
N GLY A 78 -1.06 1.50 10.74
CA GLY A 78 -2.51 1.50 11.01
C GLY A 78 -2.96 0.62 12.18
N ASP A 79 -2.03 0.00 12.92
CA ASP A 79 -2.38 -0.92 14.00
C ASP A 79 -3.16 -0.21 15.12
N ASN A 80 -4.27 -0.79 15.55
CA ASN A 80 -5.22 -0.22 16.52
C ASN A 80 -5.80 1.17 16.18
N ILE A 81 -5.80 1.58 14.89
CA ILE A 81 -6.34 2.86 14.45
C ILE A 81 -7.57 2.66 13.55
N GLY A 82 -8.60 3.48 13.77
CA GLY A 82 -9.75 3.63 12.89
C GLY A 82 -10.74 2.46 12.93
N ASN A 83 -11.47 2.30 11.83
CA ASN A 83 -12.46 1.24 11.64
C ASN A 83 -12.14 0.43 10.38
N LYS A 84 -13.10 -0.33 9.87
CA LYS A 84 -12.98 -1.12 8.63
C LYS A 84 -14.20 -0.95 7.74
N VAL A 85 -14.06 -1.37 6.49
CA VAL A 85 -15.18 -1.58 5.57
C VAL A 85 -15.19 -3.04 5.13
N SER A 86 -16.36 -3.57 4.83
CA SER A 86 -16.53 -4.94 4.31
C SER A 86 -17.02 -4.86 2.87
N LEU A 87 -16.38 -5.66 2.02
CA LEU A 87 -16.77 -5.82 0.62
C LEU A 87 -17.52 -7.15 0.47
N ALA A 88 -18.56 -7.16 -0.36
CA ALA A 88 -19.38 -8.33 -0.62
C ALA A 88 -19.76 -8.40 -2.11
N SER A 89 -20.11 -9.59 -2.58
CA SER A 89 -20.50 -9.80 -3.98
C SER A 89 -21.68 -8.92 -4.38
N GLY A 90 -21.64 -8.34 -5.58
CA GLY A 90 -22.72 -7.49 -6.10
C GLY A 90 -22.75 -6.07 -5.52
N GLY A 91 -21.79 -5.74 -4.64
CA GLY A 91 -21.62 -4.41 -4.05
C GLY A 91 -21.32 -3.31 -5.07
N GLU A 92 -21.11 -2.10 -4.55
CA GLU A 92 -20.78 -0.91 -5.34
C GLU A 92 -19.27 -0.70 -5.52
N ASP A 93 -18.91 0.10 -6.51
CA ASP A 93 -17.54 0.58 -6.69
C ASP A 93 -17.46 2.04 -6.23
N LEU A 94 -16.49 2.35 -5.39
CA LEU A 94 -16.22 3.70 -4.88
C LEU A 94 -14.79 4.13 -5.20
N TYR A 95 -14.56 5.43 -5.33
CA TYR A 95 -13.23 5.99 -5.54
C TYR A 95 -12.95 7.15 -4.59
N HIS A 96 -11.70 7.27 -4.16
CA HIS A 96 -11.18 8.43 -3.45
C HIS A 96 -10.10 9.08 -4.32
N ALA A 97 -10.40 10.25 -4.87
CA ALA A 97 -9.42 11.00 -5.62
C ALA A 97 -8.33 11.52 -4.68
N PHE A 98 -7.08 11.49 -5.13
CA PHE A 98 -5.97 12.20 -4.51
C PHE A 98 -5.35 13.12 -5.58
N THR A 99 -4.61 14.13 -5.14
CA THR A 99 -3.96 15.06 -6.08
C THR A 99 -3.06 14.28 -7.02
N ALA A 100 -3.38 14.32 -8.32
CA ALA A 100 -2.63 13.62 -9.33
C ALA A 100 -1.18 14.11 -9.34
N ALA A 101 -0.23 13.18 -9.26
CA ALA A 101 1.16 13.43 -9.56
C ALA A 101 1.46 12.80 -10.92
N THR A 102 2.11 13.55 -11.81
CA THR A 102 2.64 12.98 -13.05
C THR A 102 3.77 12.02 -12.68
N LEU A 103 3.56 10.72 -12.88
CA LEU A 103 4.62 9.73 -12.70
C LEU A 103 5.43 9.65 -14.00
N ASN A 104 6.74 9.69 -13.87
CA ASN A 104 7.67 9.58 -14.99
C ASN A 104 8.98 8.91 -14.52
N ALA A 105 9.95 8.74 -15.42
CA ALA A 105 11.23 8.12 -15.07
C ALA A 105 11.99 8.83 -13.93
N SER A 106 11.68 10.10 -13.65
CA SER A 106 12.24 10.90 -12.56
C SER A 106 11.34 11.00 -11.31
N THR A 107 10.11 10.48 -11.37
CA THR A 107 9.13 10.40 -10.26
C THR A 107 8.57 8.97 -10.24
N PRO A 108 9.21 8.07 -9.48
CA PRO A 108 8.96 6.63 -9.58
C PRO A 108 7.54 6.26 -9.18
N GLY A 109 7.21 5.00 -9.44
CA GLY A 109 5.87 4.44 -9.32
C GLY A 109 5.11 4.71 -8.02
N VAL A 110 3.79 4.62 -8.08
CA VAL A 110 2.95 4.66 -6.88
C VAL A 110 3.01 3.30 -6.18
N TYR A 111 3.16 3.37 -4.86
CA TYR A 111 3.09 2.24 -3.96
C TYR A 111 1.80 2.35 -3.17
N SER A 112 1.10 1.23 -3.03
CA SER A 112 -0.04 1.14 -2.13
C SER A 112 0.17 -0.07 -1.23
N SER A 113 -0.31 0.05 0.00
CA SER A 113 -0.41 -1.07 0.92
C SER A 113 -1.75 -1.03 1.63
N MET A 114 -2.23 -2.22 1.96
CA MET A 114 -3.51 -2.38 2.65
C MET A 114 -3.47 -3.64 3.50
N ILE A 115 -4.38 -3.64 4.46
CA ILE A 115 -4.59 -4.65 5.47
C ILE A 115 -5.93 -5.29 5.13
N VAL A 116 -5.93 -6.56 4.73
CA VAL A 116 -7.14 -7.26 4.28
C VAL A 116 -7.42 -8.53 5.07
N ASN A 117 -8.70 -8.78 5.30
CA ASN A 117 -9.24 -10.04 5.82
C ASN A 117 -10.16 -10.63 4.75
N VAL A 118 -9.96 -11.91 4.43
CA VAL A 118 -10.65 -12.57 3.31
C VAL A 118 -11.39 -13.79 3.85
N SER A 119 -12.72 -13.73 3.80
CA SER A 119 -13.60 -14.82 4.23
C SER A 119 -14.05 -15.73 3.09
N ASP A 120 -14.11 -15.21 1.86
CA ASP A 120 -14.53 -15.95 0.67
C ASP A 120 -13.96 -15.32 -0.61
N ALA A 121 -13.88 -16.10 -1.68
CA ALA A 121 -13.51 -15.64 -3.02
C ALA A 121 -13.99 -16.61 -4.12
N GLN A 122 -14.25 -16.09 -5.31
CA GLN A 122 -14.61 -16.88 -6.48
C GLN A 122 -13.37 -17.53 -7.12
N ALA A 123 -13.57 -18.69 -7.74
CA ALA A 123 -12.51 -19.38 -8.48
C ALA A 123 -12.06 -18.60 -9.73
N GLY A 124 -12.96 -17.81 -10.33
CA GLY A 124 -12.65 -16.93 -11.46
C GLY A 124 -11.87 -15.66 -11.07
N GLY A 125 -11.84 -15.33 -9.78
CA GLY A 125 -11.22 -14.14 -9.24
C GLY A 125 -12.20 -12.99 -9.04
N ASP A 126 -12.08 -12.33 -7.89
CA ASP A 126 -12.84 -11.15 -7.50
C ASP A 126 -11.92 -9.93 -7.53
N PHE A 127 -12.33 -8.91 -8.30
CA PHE A 127 -11.74 -7.58 -8.26
C PHE A 127 -12.18 -6.85 -6.99
N PHE A 128 -11.26 -6.17 -6.30
CA PHE A 128 -11.63 -5.43 -5.07
C PHE A 128 -10.87 -4.10 -4.86
N PHE A 129 -9.81 -3.84 -5.62
CA PHE A 129 -9.05 -2.59 -5.51
C PHE A 129 -8.32 -2.27 -6.81
N ALA A 130 -8.19 -0.99 -7.13
CA ALA A 130 -7.30 -0.55 -8.19
C ALA A 130 -6.69 0.83 -7.95
N LEU A 131 -5.62 1.10 -8.69
CA LEU A 131 -5.08 2.43 -8.91
C LEU A 131 -5.38 2.88 -10.35
N GLY A 132 -5.96 4.07 -10.48
CA GLY A 132 -6.33 4.70 -11.75
C GLY A 132 -7.84 4.98 -11.86
N SER A 133 -8.22 5.91 -12.73
CA SER A 133 -9.63 6.26 -12.97
C SER A 133 -10.16 5.60 -14.24
N PHE A 134 -11.37 5.02 -14.21
CA PHE A 134 -12.14 4.49 -15.36
C PHE A 134 -11.50 3.38 -16.22
N ALA A 135 -10.19 3.19 -16.18
CA ALA A 135 -9.42 2.11 -16.79
C ALA A 135 -8.19 1.84 -15.91
N PRO A 136 -8.33 1.07 -14.82
CA PRO A 136 -7.26 0.90 -13.86
C PRO A 136 -6.03 0.25 -14.48
N THR A 137 -4.87 0.86 -14.22
CA THR A 137 -3.58 0.39 -14.75
C THR A 137 -2.97 -0.70 -13.89
N ALA A 138 -3.37 -0.76 -12.62
CA ALA A 138 -3.02 -1.81 -11.68
C ALA A 138 -4.26 -2.16 -10.85
N SER A 139 -4.68 -3.41 -10.97
CA SER A 139 -5.88 -3.95 -10.32
C SER A 139 -5.51 -5.15 -9.47
N LEU A 140 -6.17 -5.28 -8.32
CA LEU A 140 -6.00 -6.40 -7.41
C LEU A 140 -7.20 -7.30 -7.42
N TYR A 141 -6.85 -8.58 -7.44
CA TYR A 141 -7.77 -9.68 -7.46
C TYR A 141 -7.47 -10.63 -6.32
N ILE A 142 -8.50 -11.32 -5.87
CA ILE A 142 -8.37 -12.49 -5.00
C ILE A 142 -9.10 -13.63 -5.69
N ARG A 143 -8.49 -14.82 -5.76
CA ARG A 143 -9.20 -16.02 -6.21
C ARG A 143 -9.18 -17.11 -5.16
N SER A 144 -10.22 -17.93 -5.14
CA SER A 144 -10.19 -19.20 -4.43
C SER A 144 -9.37 -20.24 -5.18
N ASN A 145 -8.60 -21.03 -4.43
CA ASN A 145 -7.92 -22.24 -4.91
C ASN A 145 -8.57 -23.51 -4.34
N GLY A 146 -9.80 -23.42 -3.83
CA GLY A 146 -10.56 -24.51 -3.21
C GLY A 146 -10.21 -24.78 -1.74
N THR A 147 -8.99 -24.49 -1.30
CA THR A 147 -8.54 -24.65 0.10
C THR A 147 -8.26 -23.33 0.82
N GLY A 148 -8.32 -22.23 0.10
CA GLY A 148 -7.90 -20.90 0.54
C GLY A 148 -7.88 -19.96 -0.66
N PHE A 149 -7.12 -18.87 -0.57
CA PHE A 149 -7.06 -17.86 -1.62
C PHE A 149 -5.63 -17.45 -1.99
N SER A 150 -5.49 -16.84 -3.16
CA SER A 150 -4.25 -16.23 -3.64
C SER A 150 -4.53 -14.84 -4.18
N PHE A 151 -3.59 -13.92 -3.97
CA PHE A 151 -3.66 -12.61 -4.61
C PHE A 151 -3.31 -12.69 -6.08
N GLY A 152 -3.96 -11.83 -6.86
CA GLY A 152 -3.67 -11.62 -8.27
C GLY A 152 -3.51 -10.15 -8.60
N ILE A 153 -2.73 -9.89 -9.64
CA ILE A 153 -2.50 -8.55 -10.18
C ILE A 153 -2.93 -8.55 -11.64
N GLY A 154 -3.83 -7.65 -11.99
CA GLY A 154 -4.16 -7.32 -13.36
C GLY A 154 -3.47 -6.03 -13.80
N LYS A 155 -3.00 -6.01 -15.03
CA LYS A 155 -2.59 -4.79 -15.74
C LYS A 155 -3.68 -4.44 -16.75
N SER A 156 -3.83 -3.17 -17.08
CA SER A 156 -4.91 -2.66 -17.96
C SER A 156 -5.16 -3.57 -19.17
N GLY A 157 -6.37 -4.15 -19.25
CA GLY A 157 -6.82 -4.95 -20.39
C GLY A 157 -6.31 -6.39 -20.46
N THR A 158 -5.59 -6.89 -19.45
CA THR A 158 -5.09 -8.28 -19.40
C THR A 158 -5.77 -9.10 -18.31
N THR A 159 -5.81 -10.41 -18.49
CA THR A 159 -6.20 -11.36 -17.44
C THR A 159 -5.28 -11.19 -16.22
N ALA A 160 -5.83 -11.30 -15.02
CA ALA A 160 -5.04 -11.23 -13.78
C ALA A 160 -4.05 -12.40 -13.68
N GLU A 161 -2.82 -12.10 -13.27
CA GLU A 161 -1.81 -13.09 -12.91
C GLU A 161 -1.85 -13.32 -11.40
N TYR A 162 -1.90 -14.58 -10.98
CA TYR A 162 -2.02 -14.95 -9.57
C TYR A 162 -0.72 -15.52 -9.03
N GLU A 163 -0.41 -15.22 -7.78
CA GLU A 163 0.69 -15.86 -7.08
C GLU A 163 0.39 -17.35 -6.79
N ASN A 164 1.45 -18.13 -6.55
CA ASN A 164 1.32 -19.55 -6.17
C ASN A 164 1.09 -19.74 -4.66
N LEU A 165 1.31 -18.71 -3.84
CA LEU A 165 1.13 -18.80 -2.41
C LEU A 165 -0.36 -18.82 -2.07
N VAL A 166 -0.80 -19.90 -1.42
CA VAL A 166 -2.17 -20.06 -0.95
C VAL A 166 -2.25 -19.71 0.53
N ARG A 167 -3.16 -18.81 0.88
CA ARG A 167 -3.47 -18.41 2.25
C ARG A 167 -4.81 -19.01 2.66
N PRO A 168 -4.98 -19.44 3.92
CA PRO A 168 -6.28 -19.88 4.40
C PRO A 168 -7.25 -18.70 4.40
N PHE A 169 -8.52 -18.98 4.10
CA PHE A 169 -9.58 -18.05 4.45
C PHE A 169 -9.63 -17.86 5.96
N THR A 170 -10.02 -16.68 6.38
CA THR A 170 -10.14 -16.37 7.80
C THR A 170 -11.57 -15.97 8.15
N THR A 171 -12.04 -16.51 9.27
CA THR A 171 -13.22 -16.01 9.96
C THR A 171 -12.78 -14.88 10.87
N ASP A 172 -13.51 -13.75 10.83
CA ASP A 172 -13.36 -12.51 11.63
C ASP A 172 -12.06 -12.31 12.42
N ASN A 173 -11.28 -11.29 12.01
CA ASN A 173 -10.10 -10.74 12.70
C ASN A 173 -8.89 -11.69 12.89
N GLY A 174 -8.93 -12.94 12.42
CA GLY A 174 -7.91 -13.95 12.76
C GLY A 174 -6.54 -13.79 12.08
N THR A 175 -6.50 -13.54 10.77
CA THR A 175 -5.24 -13.30 10.05
C THR A 175 -5.47 -12.25 8.98
N THR A 176 -4.63 -11.24 9.04
CA THR A 176 -4.66 -10.09 8.17
C THR A 176 -3.43 -10.13 7.29
N TYR A 177 -3.57 -9.74 6.03
CA TYR A 177 -2.45 -9.75 5.09
C TYR A 177 -2.09 -8.34 4.68
N SER A 178 -0.80 -8.03 4.74
CA SER A 178 -0.24 -6.84 4.11
C SER A 178 0.08 -7.18 2.67
N TRP A 179 -0.53 -6.44 1.74
CA TRP A 179 -0.18 -6.49 0.33
C TRP A 179 0.55 -5.19 -0.04
N SER A 180 1.53 -5.29 -0.94
CA SER A 180 2.21 -4.11 -1.50
C SER A 180 2.59 -4.33 -2.97
N SER A 181 2.38 -3.34 -3.83
CA SER A 181 2.92 -3.32 -5.20
C SER A 181 3.79 -2.12 -5.50
N VAL A 182 4.61 -2.29 -6.52
CA VAL A 182 5.26 -1.21 -7.28
C VAL A 182 4.53 -1.04 -8.62
N GLY A 183 3.93 0.10 -8.88
CA GLY A 183 3.39 0.43 -10.20
C GLY A 183 4.26 1.48 -10.90
N THR A 184 5.16 1.10 -11.81
CA THR A 184 5.85 2.09 -12.68
C THR A 184 4.84 2.60 -13.72
N GLN A 185 4.39 3.84 -13.59
CA GLN A 185 3.56 4.51 -14.59
C GLN A 185 4.45 5.21 -15.61
N ALA A 186 4.12 5.02 -16.89
CA ALA A 186 4.20 6.08 -17.88
C ALA A 186 2.76 6.45 -18.22
N CYS A 187 2.36 7.71 -18.00
CA CYS A 187 1.14 8.22 -18.61
C CYS A 187 1.36 8.32 -20.13
N PRO A 188 0.41 7.87 -20.98
CA PRO A 188 0.40 8.35 -22.35
C PRO A 188 0.11 9.86 -22.34
N GLU A 189 0.75 10.56 -23.27
CA GLU A 189 0.74 12.02 -23.46
C GLU A 189 -0.65 12.66 -23.40
#